data_AF-A0A0F7N6A3-F1
#
_entry.id   AF-A0A0F7N6A3-F1
#
_cell.length_a   1.000
_cell.length_b   1.000
_cell.length_c   1.000
_cell.angle_alpha   90.00
_cell.angle_beta   90.00
_cell.angle_gamma   90.00
#
_symmetry.space_group_name_H-M   'P 1'
#
loop_
_entity.id
_entity.type
_entity.pdbx_description
1 polymer ?
#
loop_
_entity_poly.entity_id
_entity_poly.type
_entity_poly.pdbx_seq_one_letter_code
_entity_poly.pdbx_strand_id
1 'polypeptide(L)'
;MRRISRLRLAGPVLLAAGLLVSGPATAEPFAESAQSAAAGRSSGKTTAVPYDWRNARIDGGGFVPGIVFNRSEPGLAYARTDIGGAYRWRESDKTWTPLLDSVGWDDWGHTGVASIASDPVEPDRVYAAVGTYTNDCDPGNGAVYRSADRGATWQKSPLPFKLGGNMPGRGMGERLAVDPHDNDVLYLGAPSGHGLWRSTDAGATFARVSGVDEADTIGFGKAAPGATYQALYTSARIGGVRGIFRSTDAGATWERINDDAHQWGRTGAAITGDPRVFGRVYVSTNGRGVVYGDVSSK
;
A
#
# COMPACT_ATOMS: atom_id res chain seq x y z
N MET A 1 33.76 49.14 35.33
CA MET A 1 32.39 49.52 34.92
C MET A 1 31.90 48.48 33.93
N ARG A 2 30.80 47.71 34.04
CA ARG A 2 29.75 47.48 35.04
C ARG A 2 29.56 45.95 35.11
N ARG A 3 29.37 45.41 36.32
CA ARG A 3 28.89 44.04 36.62
C ARG A 3 27.38 44.09 36.83
N ILE A 4 26.62 43.11 36.30
CA ILE A 4 25.29 42.69 36.79
C ILE A 4 25.20 41.17 36.50
N SER A 5 25.52 40.30 37.46
CA SER A 5 24.63 39.68 38.47
C SER A 5 23.66 38.63 37.91
N ARG A 6 24.03 37.34 38.02
CA ARG A 6 23.10 36.20 37.89
C ARG A 6 22.45 35.93 39.24
N LEU A 7 21.14 36.02 39.30
CA LEU A 7 20.33 35.70 40.48
C LEU A 7 20.22 34.17 40.61
N ARG A 8 20.63 33.62 41.76
CA ARG A 8 20.24 32.29 42.25
C ARG A 8 19.08 32.48 43.21
N LEU A 9 18.01 31.69 43.08
CA LEU A 9 17.08 31.44 44.18
C LEU A 9 17.08 29.94 44.51
N ALA A 10 17.29 29.67 45.81
CA ALA A 10 16.98 28.44 46.50
C ALA A 10 15.45 28.19 46.48
N GLY A 11 14.94 26.97 46.48
CA GLY A 11 14.94 26.02 47.59
C GLY A 11 13.71 25.09 47.43
N PRO A 12 13.60 24.01 48.24
CA PRO A 12 12.89 22.78 47.87
C PRO A 12 11.39 22.85 48.21
N VAL A 13 10.55 22.15 47.42
CA VAL A 13 9.18 21.82 47.80
C VAL A 13 9.12 20.32 48.11
N LEU A 14 8.83 20.01 49.37
CA LEU A 14 8.56 18.67 49.90
C LEU A 14 7.35 18.05 49.21
N LEU A 15 7.48 16.80 48.76
CA LEU A 15 6.33 15.95 48.47
C LEU A 15 5.95 15.20 49.76
N ALA A 16 4.75 15.48 50.28
CA ALA A 16 4.21 14.79 51.44
C ALA A 16 3.82 13.35 51.07
N ALA A 17 4.46 12.37 51.72
CA ALA A 17 4.02 10.98 51.71
C ALA A 17 2.89 10.80 52.72
N GLY A 18 1.65 10.68 52.22
CA GLY A 18 0.52 10.25 53.05
C GLY A 18 0.59 8.75 53.28
N LEU A 19 0.86 8.34 54.52
CA LEU A 19 0.60 6.97 54.99
C LEU A 19 -0.91 6.73 54.97
N LEU A 20 -1.36 5.76 54.18
CA LEU A 20 -2.64 5.10 54.39
C LEU A 20 -2.40 3.74 55.06
N VAL A 21 -2.92 3.64 56.28
CA VAL A 21 -2.93 2.43 57.11
C VAL A 21 -3.78 1.36 56.43
N SER A 22 -3.21 0.19 56.18
CA SER A 22 -3.92 -1.00 55.72
C SER A 22 -4.69 -1.64 56.88
N GLY A 23 -6.02 -1.56 56.84
CA GLY A 23 -6.90 -2.44 57.63
C GLY A 23 -7.29 -3.69 56.82
N PRO A 24 -7.58 -4.83 57.45
CA PRO A 24 -7.93 -6.05 56.72
C PRO A 24 -9.36 -5.92 56.19
N ALA A 25 -9.51 -5.89 54.87
CA ALA A 25 -10.80 -6.07 54.22
C ALA A 25 -11.07 -7.57 54.09
N THR A 26 -12.02 -8.08 54.87
CA THR A 26 -12.60 -9.41 54.73
C THR A 26 -13.31 -9.50 53.38
N ALA A 27 -12.82 -10.36 52.50
CA ALA A 27 -13.50 -10.68 51.25
C ALA A 27 -14.70 -11.59 51.54
N GLU A 28 -15.92 -11.08 51.36
CA GLU A 28 -17.10 -11.93 51.23
C GLU A 28 -17.29 -12.35 49.76
N PRO A 29 -17.58 -13.62 49.47
CA PRO A 29 -17.85 -14.06 48.11
C PRO A 29 -19.28 -13.65 47.72
N PHE A 30 -19.41 -12.71 46.78
CA PHE A 30 -20.66 -12.54 46.05
C PHE A 30 -20.85 -13.75 45.13
N ALA A 31 -21.68 -14.69 45.58
CA ALA A 31 -22.22 -15.75 44.73
C ALA A 31 -23.21 -15.12 43.74
N GLU A 32 -22.81 -14.97 42.48
CA GLU A 32 -23.67 -14.50 41.40
C GLU A 32 -24.61 -15.64 40.99
N SER A 33 -25.88 -15.52 41.36
CA SER A 33 -26.94 -16.41 40.90
C SER A 33 -27.19 -16.15 39.42
N ALA A 34 -26.72 -17.05 38.55
CA ALA A 34 -27.06 -17.05 37.14
C ALA A 34 -28.55 -17.45 36.95
N GLN A 35 -29.43 -16.46 36.96
CA GLN A 35 -30.79 -16.62 36.42
C GLN A 35 -30.75 -16.30 34.93
N SER A 36 -30.91 -17.36 34.13
CA SER A 36 -31.19 -17.31 32.70
C SER A 36 -32.48 -16.52 32.45
N ALA A 37 -32.33 -15.27 32.04
CA ALA A 37 -33.37 -14.52 31.36
C ALA A 37 -32.99 -14.47 29.88
N ALA A 38 -33.38 -15.50 29.13
CA ALA A 38 -33.46 -15.45 27.68
C ALA A 38 -34.59 -14.47 27.28
N ALA A 39 -34.34 -13.17 27.46
CA ALA A 39 -35.15 -12.14 26.86
C ALA A 39 -34.82 -12.14 25.36
N GLY A 40 -35.78 -12.62 24.56
CA GLY A 40 -35.70 -12.56 23.10
C GLY A 40 -35.41 -11.13 22.66
N ARG A 41 -34.17 -10.86 22.27
CA ARG A 41 -33.83 -9.66 21.51
C ARG A 41 -34.50 -9.84 20.14
N SER A 42 -35.67 -9.24 19.97
CA SER A 42 -36.18 -8.97 18.64
C SER A 42 -35.10 -8.19 17.90
N SER A 43 -34.53 -8.78 16.84
CA SER A 43 -33.72 -8.04 15.88
C SER A 43 -34.64 -7.08 15.13
N GLY A 44 -35.00 -5.98 15.79
CA GLY A 44 -35.68 -4.88 15.15
C GLY A 44 -34.82 -4.44 13.97
N LYS A 45 -35.29 -4.67 12.75
CA LYS A 45 -34.69 -4.06 11.57
C LYS A 45 -34.84 -2.56 11.74
N THR A 46 -33.78 -1.89 12.17
CA THR A 46 -33.73 -0.43 12.16
C THR A 46 -33.80 0.01 10.71
N THR A 47 -34.91 0.63 10.30
CA THR A 47 -35.06 1.19 8.96
C THR A 47 -34.23 2.46 8.88
N ALA A 48 -33.27 2.53 7.96
CA ALA A 48 -32.49 3.74 7.73
C ALA A 48 -33.38 4.85 7.14
N VAL A 49 -33.24 6.07 7.65
CA VAL A 49 -33.83 7.28 7.06
C VAL A 49 -32.87 7.83 6.00
N PRO A 50 -33.33 8.27 4.82
CA PRO A 50 -32.47 8.85 3.79
C PRO A 50 -31.77 10.13 4.29
N TYR A 51 -30.46 10.23 4.02
CA TYR A 51 -29.63 11.39 4.33
C TYR A 51 -28.68 11.70 3.16
N ASP A 52 -28.43 12.98 2.93
CA ASP A 52 -27.43 13.46 1.99
C ASP A 52 -26.14 13.84 2.73
N TRP A 53 -25.12 12.99 2.62
CA TRP A 53 -23.83 13.20 3.28
C TRP A 53 -22.86 13.98 2.38
N ARG A 54 -22.16 14.96 2.96
CA ARG A 54 -21.12 15.77 2.29
C ARG A 54 -20.01 16.12 3.27
N ASN A 55 -18.78 16.27 2.79
CA ASN A 55 -17.70 16.79 3.62
C ASN A 55 -17.91 18.28 3.93
N ALA A 56 -17.61 18.67 5.17
CA ALA A 56 -17.29 20.06 5.47
C ALA A 56 -16.01 20.45 4.72
N ARG A 57 -15.98 21.64 4.13
CA ARG A 57 -14.89 22.04 3.23
C ARG A 57 -13.65 22.48 4.02
N ILE A 58 -12.56 21.72 3.88
CA ILE A 58 -11.21 22.01 4.42
C ILE A 58 -10.15 21.98 3.32
N ASP A 59 -10.32 21.11 2.31
CA ASP A 59 -9.44 20.91 1.16
C ASP A 59 -8.08 20.26 1.51
N GLY A 60 -8.07 18.94 1.68
CA GLY A 60 -6.85 18.15 1.94
C GLY A 60 -6.49 18.06 3.42
N GLY A 61 -5.20 18.20 3.75
CA GLY A 61 -4.66 18.13 5.12
C GLY A 61 -4.00 16.79 5.51
N GLY A 62 -4.11 15.77 4.66
CA GLY A 62 -3.44 14.47 4.82
C GLY A 62 -2.28 14.26 3.84
N PHE A 63 -1.67 13.07 3.87
CA PHE A 63 -0.60 12.70 2.95
C PHE A 63 -1.13 11.91 1.75
N VAL A 64 -0.80 12.36 0.54
CA VAL A 64 -1.12 11.71 -0.74
C VAL A 64 0.16 11.10 -1.32
N PRO A 65 0.51 9.84 -0.97
CA PRO A 65 1.75 9.21 -1.38
C PRO A 65 1.84 8.83 -2.86
N GLY A 66 0.75 8.88 -3.63
CA GLY A 66 0.78 8.50 -5.05
C GLY A 66 -0.38 9.08 -5.85
N ILE A 67 -0.07 9.51 -7.08
CA ILE A 67 -1.03 9.90 -8.11
C ILE A 67 -0.69 9.09 -9.37
N VAL A 68 -1.70 8.47 -9.96
CA VAL A 68 -1.58 7.63 -11.16
C VAL A 68 -2.51 8.18 -12.23
N PHE A 69 -1.92 8.59 -13.35
CA PHE A 69 -2.65 8.94 -14.56
C PHE A 69 -2.86 7.70 -15.41
N ASN A 70 -4.05 7.54 -15.98
CA ASN A 70 -4.26 6.55 -17.03
C ASN A 70 -3.39 6.92 -18.24
N ARG A 71 -2.79 5.91 -18.89
CA ARG A 71 -1.86 6.13 -20.01
C ARG A 71 -2.56 6.28 -21.37
N SER A 72 -3.83 5.91 -21.45
CA SER A 72 -4.60 5.84 -22.70
C SER A 72 -5.81 6.79 -22.72
N GLU A 73 -6.27 7.25 -21.56
CA GLU A 73 -7.36 8.23 -21.44
C GLU A 73 -6.87 9.55 -20.79
N PRO A 74 -6.74 10.64 -21.57
CA PRO A 74 -6.39 11.96 -21.04
C PRO A 74 -7.40 12.45 -20.00
N GLY A 75 -6.89 13.01 -18.90
CA GLY A 75 -7.74 13.56 -17.83
C GLY A 75 -8.26 12.52 -16.83
N LEU A 76 -8.00 11.23 -17.03
CA LEU A 76 -8.30 10.20 -16.04
C LEU A 76 -7.12 10.04 -15.07
N ALA A 77 -7.33 10.38 -13.81
CA ALA A 77 -6.32 10.27 -12.77
C ALA A 77 -6.90 9.75 -11.46
N TYR A 78 -6.07 9.04 -10.71
CA TYR A 78 -6.39 8.50 -9.40
C TYR A 78 -5.35 8.95 -8.38
N ALA A 79 -5.78 9.23 -7.15
CA ALA A 79 -4.91 9.52 -6.03
C ALA A 79 -5.13 8.47 -4.94
N ARG A 80 -4.05 7.94 -4.36
CA ARG A 80 -4.10 7.04 -3.20
C ARG A 80 -3.62 7.77 -1.96
N THR A 81 -4.22 7.44 -0.82
CA THR A 81 -3.87 8.01 0.48
C THR A 81 -3.44 6.92 1.47
N ASP A 82 -2.74 7.32 2.53
CA ASP A 82 -2.23 6.38 3.52
C ASP A 82 -3.29 5.89 4.52
N ILE A 83 -4.34 6.68 4.79
CA ILE A 83 -5.42 6.33 5.75
C ILE A 83 -6.85 6.68 5.27
N GLY A 84 -7.00 7.36 4.13
CA GLY A 84 -8.25 8.00 3.71
C GLY A 84 -8.82 7.50 2.39
N GLY A 85 -8.45 6.28 1.98
CA GLY A 85 -8.91 5.64 0.75
C GLY A 85 -8.22 6.13 -0.52
N ALA A 86 -8.91 5.96 -1.65
CA ALA A 86 -8.50 6.39 -2.97
C ALA A 86 -9.55 7.34 -3.57
N TYR A 87 -9.10 8.18 -4.51
CA TYR A 87 -9.92 9.19 -5.15
C TYR A 87 -9.73 9.15 -6.66
N ARG A 88 -10.77 9.48 -7.42
CA ARG A 88 -10.69 9.73 -8.88
C ARG A 88 -10.88 11.21 -9.17
N TRP A 89 -10.04 11.76 -10.03
CA TRP A 89 -10.19 13.12 -10.52
C TRP A 89 -11.44 13.24 -11.42
N ARG A 90 -12.18 14.33 -11.25
CA ARG A 90 -13.30 14.70 -12.12
C ARG A 90 -12.98 16.02 -12.81
N GLU A 91 -12.63 15.93 -14.09
CA GLU A 91 -12.18 17.08 -14.85
C GLU A 91 -13.28 18.14 -15.05
N SER A 92 -14.55 17.72 -15.13
CA SER A 92 -15.69 18.61 -15.42
C SER A 92 -15.94 19.69 -14.36
N ASP A 93 -15.71 19.36 -13.08
CA ASP A 93 -15.91 20.28 -11.95
C ASP A 93 -14.64 20.50 -11.11
N LYS A 94 -13.50 19.96 -11.56
CA LYS A 94 -12.19 20.09 -10.92
C LYS A 94 -12.18 19.57 -9.47
N THR A 95 -12.87 18.47 -9.20
CA THR A 95 -12.96 17.85 -7.87
C THR A 95 -12.43 16.41 -7.83
N TRP A 96 -12.20 15.92 -6.62
CA TRP A 96 -11.85 14.52 -6.36
C TRP A 96 -13.06 13.77 -5.81
N THR A 97 -13.42 12.64 -6.44
CA THR A 97 -14.49 11.75 -5.99
C THR A 97 -13.89 10.63 -5.12
N PRO A 98 -14.29 10.46 -3.84
CA PRO A 98 -13.84 9.33 -3.02
C PRO A 98 -14.38 8.02 -3.56
N LEU A 99 -13.57 6.95 -3.50
CA LEU A 99 -13.88 5.67 -4.12
C LEU A 99 -14.08 4.53 -3.11
N LEU A 100 -13.75 4.74 -1.83
CA LEU A 100 -13.72 3.71 -0.80
C LEU A 100 -14.55 4.05 0.44
N ASP A 101 -15.53 4.95 0.32
CA ASP A 101 -16.43 5.31 1.44
C ASP A 101 -17.33 4.15 1.90
N SER A 102 -17.42 3.07 1.10
CA SER A 102 -18.11 1.83 1.47
C SER A 102 -17.31 0.95 2.45
N VAL A 103 -16.01 1.22 2.66
CA VAL A 103 -15.19 0.51 3.65
C VAL A 103 -15.71 0.86 5.05
N GLY A 104 -15.99 -0.15 5.85
CA GLY A 104 -16.69 -0.03 7.13
C GLY A 104 -15.81 -0.29 8.34
N TRP A 105 -16.46 -0.45 9.49
CA TRP A 105 -15.79 -0.71 10.76
C TRP A 105 -15.06 -2.05 10.78
N ASP A 106 -15.63 -3.10 10.18
CA ASP A 106 -15.07 -4.45 10.25
C ASP A 106 -13.85 -4.65 9.33
N ASP A 107 -13.68 -3.76 8.36
CA ASP A 107 -12.62 -3.84 7.36
C ASP A 107 -11.89 -2.50 7.17
N TRP A 108 -11.89 -1.66 8.21
CA TRP A 108 -11.34 -0.31 8.23
C TRP A 108 -9.89 -0.24 7.74
N GLY A 109 -9.11 -1.31 7.93
CA GLY A 109 -7.74 -1.41 7.44
C GLY A 109 -7.63 -1.20 5.92
N HIS A 110 -8.70 -1.40 5.15
CA HIS A 110 -8.71 -1.17 3.71
C HIS A 110 -8.77 0.32 3.29
N THR A 111 -8.90 1.26 4.23
CA THR A 111 -8.76 2.69 3.88
C THR A 111 -7.30 3.06 3.59
N GLY A 112 -6.33 2.28 4.06
CA GLY A 112 -4.92 2.44 3.69
C GLY A 112 -4.66 1.85 2.31
N VAL A 113 -4.30 2.69 1.33
CA VAL A 113 -4.08 2.27 -0.06
C VAL A 113 -2.59 2.22 -0.36
N ALA A 114 -2.02 1.02 -0.30
CA ALA A 114 -0.59 0.78 -0.49
C ALA A 114 -0.13 0.96 -1.94
N SER A 115 -1.01 0.71 -2.92
CA SER A 115 -0.76 0.94 -4.33
C SER A 115 -2.07 1.04 -5.12
N ILE A 116 -2.05 1.77 -6.24
CA ILE A 116 -3.18 1.87 -7.18
C ILE A 116 -2.66 1.72 -8.61
N ALA A 117 -3.39 0.99 -9.44
CA ALA A 117 -3.04 0.79 -10.84
C ALA A 117 -4.27 1.05 -11.72
N SER A 118 -4.12 1.91 -12.72
CA SER A 118 -5.12 2.13 -13.76
C SER A 118 -4.74 1.32 -14.99
N ASP A 119 -5.69 0.59 -15.54
CA ASP A 119 -5.47 -0.27 -16.69
C ASP A 119 -5.26 0.57 -17.96
N PRO A 120 -4.11 0.43 -18.65
CA PRO A 120 -3.82 1.19 -19.86
C PRO A 120 -4.51 0.61 -21.11
N VAL A 121 -5.07 -0.59 -21.07
CA VAL A 121 -5.79 -1.21 -22.20
C VAL A 121 -7.28 -0.95 -22.09
N GLU A 122 -7.85 -1.11 -20.89
CA GLU A 122 -9.26 -0.85 -20.59
C GLU A 122 -9.40 0.20 -19.47
N PRO A 123 -9.47 1.51 -19.79
CA PRO A 123 -9.42 2.60 -18.80
C PRO A 123 -10.51 2.58 -17.71
N ASP A 124 -11.60 1.84 -17.93
CA ASP A 124 -12.64 1.63 -16.92
C ASP A 124 -12.18 0.70 -15.79
N ARG A 125 -11.14 -0.12 -16.01
CA ARG A 125 -10.55 -0.98 -14.99
C ARG A 125 -9.54 -0.23 -14.12
N VAL A 126 -9.69 -0.38 -12.82
CA VAL A 126 -8.75 0.15 -11.82
C VAL A 126 -8.63 -0.82 -10.65
N TYR A 127 -7.44 -0.87 -10.08
CA TYR A 127 -7.08 -1.80 -9.01
C TYR A 127 -6.45 -1.07 -7.85
N ALA A 128 -6.81 -1.42 -6.61
CA ALA A 128 -6.24 -0.85 -5.39
C ALA A 128 -5.75 -1.96 -4.45
N ALA A 129 -4.47 -1.94 -4.09
CA ALA A 129 -3.91 -2.81 -3.06
C ALA A 129 -4.11 -2.15 -1.69
N VAL A 130 -4.95 -2.75 -0.85
CA VAL A 130 -5.49 -2.13 0.38
C VAL A 130 -5.12 -2.91 1.65
N GLY A 131 -4.89 -2.18 2.74
CA GLY A 131 -4.46 -2.68 4.05
C GLY A 131 -3.54 -1.65 4.71
N THR A 132 -3.77 -1.30 5.99
CA THR A 132 -3.17 -0.10 6.58
C THR A 132 -1.85 -0.39 7.28
N TYR A 133 -1.82 -1.43 8.11
CA TYR A 133 -0.63 -1.79 8.89
C TYR A 133 -0.26 -3.25 8.72
N THR A 134 1.04 -3.55 8.81
CA THR A 134 1.54 -4.94 8.82
C THR A 134 1.81 -5.47 10.23
N ASN A 135 1.49 -4.69 11.27
CA ASN A 135 1.59 -5.08 12.68
C ASN A 135 0.19 -5.31 13.28
N ASP A 136 0.11 -5.47 14.59
CA ASP A 136 -1.15 -5.80 15.29
C ASP A 136 -2.15 -4.63 15.37
N CYS A 137 -1.76 -3.43 14.92
CA CYS A 137 -2.68 -2.29 14.84
C CYS A 137 -3.78 -2.50 13.80
N ASP A 138 -3.53 -3.29 12.75
CA ASP A 138 -4.54 -3.72 11.77
C ASP A 138 -4.75 -5.23 11.95
N PRO A 139 -5.92 -5.70 12.42
CA PRO A 139 -6.13 -7.13 12.65
C PRO A 139 -6.31 -7.91 11.34
N GLY A 140 -6.65 -7.23 10.23
CA GLY A 140 -6.98 -7.87 8.96
C GLY A 140 -5.76 -8.10 8.07
N ASN A 141 -5.91 -9.04 7.14
CA ASN A 141 -5.03 -9.12 5.98
C ASN A 141 -5.42 -8.06 4.94
N GLY A 142 -4.50 -7.74 4.05
CA GLY A 142 -4.78 -6.88 2.91
C GLY A 142 -5.59 -7.58 1.83
N ALA A 143 -5.95 -6.80 0.82
CA ALA A 143 -6.64 -7.28 -0.37
C ALA A 143 -6.22 -6.48 -1.61
N VAL A 144 -6.53 -7.01 -2.79
CA VAL A 144 -6.62 -6.22 -4.01
C VAL A 144 -8.10 -6.00 -4.31
N TYR A 145 -8.53 -4.75 -4.40
CA TYR A 145 -9.84 -4.39 -4.92
C TYR A 145 -9.71 -4.18 -6.42
N ARG A 146 -10.62 -4.75 -7.20
CA ARG A 146 -10.73 -4.54 -8.65
C ARG A 146 -12.07 -3.92 -9.00
N SER A 147 -12.06 -2.93 -9.86
CA SER A 147 -13.25 -2.26 -10.38
C SER A 147 -13.22 -2.29 -11.89
N ALA A 148 -14.40 -2.38 -12.51
CA ALA A 148 -14.60 -2.26 -13.95
C ALA A 148 -15.42 -1.00 -14.33
N ASP A 149 -15.60 -0.09 -13.36
CA ASP A 149 -16.40 1.14 -13.49
C ASP A 149 -15.70 2.34 -12.85
N ARG A 150 -14.37 2.39 -13.00
CA ARG A 150 -13.49 3.48 -12.54
C ARG A 150 -13.56 3.74 -11.04
N GLY A 151 -13.78 2.68 -10.26
CA GLY A 151 -13.83 2.68 -8.80
C GLY A 151 -15.19 3.04 -8.20
N ALA A 152 -16.28 3.00 -8.96
CA ALA A 152 -17.62 3.20 -8.41
C ALA A 152 -18.12 1.98 -7.64
N THR A 153 -17.80 0.78 -8.11
CA THR A 153 -18.00 -0.49 -7.42
C THR A 153 -16.75 -1.34 -7.46
N TRP A 154 -16.60 -2.22 -6.46
CA TRP A 154 -15.39 -3.02 -6.26
C TRP A 154 -15.73 -4.48 -6.00
N GLN A 155 -14.92 -5.37 -6.56
CA GLN A 155 -14.83 -6.76 -6.18
C GLN A 155 -13.53 -6.98 -5.39
N LYS A 156 -13.59 -7.74 -4.31
CA LYS A 156 -12.46 -7.97 -3.40
C LYS A 156 -11.75 -9.28 -3.70
N SER A 157 -10.43 -9.22 -3.82
CA SER A 157 -9.52 -10.37 -3.92
C SER A 157 -8.66 -10.42 -2.65
N PRO A 158 -8.97 -11.28 -1.66
CA PRO A 158 -8.22 -11.31 -0.40
C PRO A 158 -6.79 -11.82 -0.60
N LEU A 159 -5.84 -11.25 0.14
CA LEU A 159 -4.46 -11.72 0.19
C LEU A 159 -4.21 -12.50 1.49
N PRO A 160 -3.30 -13.49 1.49
CA PRO A 160 -2.97 -14.25 2.69
C PRO A 160 -1.96 -13.53 3.60
N PHE A 161 -1.82 -12.21 3.49
CA PHE A 161 -0.89 -11.38 4.25
C PHE A 161 -1.38 -9.94 4.37
N LYS A 162 -0.81 -9.18 5.31
CA LYS A 162 -1.11 -7.77 5.53
C LYS A 162 -0.41 -6.87 4.51
N LEU A 163 -1.06 -5.74 4.17
CA LEU A 163 -0.46 -4.64 3.42
C LEU A 163 -0.19 -3.43 4.33
N GLY A 164 0.66 -2.51 3.87
CA GLY A 164 1.19 -1.43 4.69
C GLY A 164 0.95 -0.03 4.13
N GLY A 165 -0.31 0.31 3.87
CA GLY A 165 -0.75 1.61 3.35
C GLY A 165 -0.29 2.80 4.19
N ASN A 166 -0.16 2.62 5.52
CA ASN A 166 0.39 3.62 6.44
C ASN A 166 1.73 3.18 7.10
N MET A 167 2.43 2.21 6.53
CA MET A 167 3.74 1.78 7.02
C MET A 167 4.88 2.66 6.48
N PRO A 168 6.08 2.67 7.12
CA PRO A 168 7.26 3.29 6.56
C PRO A 168 7.56 2.78 5.14
N GLY A 169 7.83 3.71 4.23
CA GLY A 169 8.06 3.38 2.81
C GLY A 169 6.81 3.40 1.93
N ARG A 170 5.63 3.74 2.44
CA ARG A 170 4.37 3.88 1.67
C ARG A 170 4.41 4.87 0.48
N GLY A 171 5.37 5.80 0.48
CA GLY A 171 5.63 6.69 -0.66
C GLY A 171 6.36 6.01 -1.84
N MET A 172 6.88 4.80 -1.64
CA MET A 172 7.47 3.97 -2.70
C MET A 172 6.36 3.26 -3.47
N GLY A 173 6.48 3.18 -4.78
CA GLY A 173 5.52 2.54 -5.66
C GLY A 173 5.51 3.14 -7.07
N GLU A 174 4.60 2.68 -7.92
CA GLU A 174 3.52 1.73 -7.62
C GLU A 174 4.02 0.28 -7.48
N ARG A 175 3.51 -0.43 -6.45
CA ARG A 175 3.83 -1.84 -6.17
C ARG A 175 3.00 -2.80 -7.01
N LEU A 176 1.79 -2.37 -7.35
CA LEU A 176 0.84 -3.06 -8.22
C LEU A 176 0.99 -2.50 -9.63
N ALA A 177 1.11 -3.37 -10.63
CA ALA A 177 1.18 -2.95 -12.03
C ALA A 177 0.38 -3.91 -12.92
N VAL A 178 -0.36 -3.33 -13.87
CA VAL A 178 -1.06 -4.03 -14.94
C VAL A 178 -0.10 -4.16 -16.12
N ASP A 179 -0.02 -5.34 -16.72
CA ASP A 179 0.70 -5.54 -17.96
C ASP A 179 0.04 -4.71 -19.08
N PRO A 180 0.79 -3.82 -19.77
CA PRO A 180 0.21 -2.91 -20.75
C PRO A 180 -0.15 -3.54 -22.10
N HIS A 181 0.14 -4.83 -22.32
CA HIS A 181 -0.22 -5.55 -23.55
C HIS A 181 -1.20 -6.71 -23.30
N ASP A 182 -1.29 -7.20 -22.06
CA ASP A 182 -2.23 -8.25 -21.63
C ASP A 182 -2.81 -7.87 -20.26
N ASN A 183 -3.92 -7.14 -20.26
CA ASN A 183 -4.48 -6.54 -19.05
C ASN A 183 -5.19 -7.52 -18.11
N ASP A 184 -5.19 -8.83 -18.43
CA ASP A 184 -5.52 -9.88 -17.47
C ASP A 184 -4.34 -10.19 -16.53
N VAL A 185 -3.12 -9.78 -16.88
CA VAL A 185 -1.91 -10.01 -16.09
C VAL A 185 -1.58 -8.81 -15.20
N LEU A 186 -1.49 -9.06 -13.90
CA LEU A 186 -1.05 -8.07 -12.91
C LEU A 186 0.08 -8.63 -12.06
N TYR A 187 0.97 -7.75 -11.59
CA TYR A 187 2.02 -8.07 -10.63
C TYR A 187 1.93 -7.18 -9.39
N LEU A 188 2.22 -7.74 -8.22
CA LEU A 188 2.21 -7.05 -6.93
C LEU A 188 3.48 -7.36 -6.13
N GLY A 189 4.29 -6.33 -5.85
CA GLY A 189 5.40 -6.41 -4.89
C GLY A 189 4.89 -6.41 -3.45
N ALA A 190 4.91 -7.57 -2.80
CA ALA A 190 4.34 -7.74 -1.46
C ALA A 190 5.36 -7.40 -0.35
N PRO A 191 4.92 -6.73 0.73
CA PRO A 191 5.80 -6.35 1.84
C PRO A 191 6.22 -7.58 2.66
N SER A 192 7.06 -7.35 3.68
CA SER A 192 7.33 -8.31 4.76
C SER A 192 7.84 -9.69 4.32
N GLY A 193 8.57 -9.77 3.20
CA GLY A 193 9.13 -11.04 2.72
C GLY A 193 8.14 -11.93 1.96
N HIS A 194 6.96 -11.42 1.61
CA HIS A 194 5.98 -12.21 0.86
C HIS A 194 6.30 -12.34 -0.65
N GLY A 195 7.33 -11.65 -1.14
CA GLY A 195 7.85 -11.79 -2.50
C GLY A 195 7.03 -11.05 -3.57
N LEU A 196 7.07 -11.56 -4.80
CA LEU A 196 6.28 -11.05 -5.92
C LEU A 196 5.04 -11.92 -6.10
N TRP A 197 3.90 -11.30 -6.36
CA TRP A 197 2.63 -11.98 -6.65
C TRP A 197 2.16 -11.64 -8.06
N ARG A 198 1.43 -12.57 -8.69
CA ARG A 198 0.94 -12.45 -10.05
C ARG A 198 -0.52 -12.89 -10.13
N SER A 199 -1.32 -12.15 -10.89
CA SER A 199 -2.63 -12.56 -11.39
C SER A 199 -2.55 -12.78 -12.90
N THR A 200 -3.38 -13.67 -13.42
CA THR A 200 -3.59 -13.92 -14.86
C THR A 200 -5.08 -13.94 -15.21
N ASP A 201 -5.90 -13.29 -14.37
CA ASP A 201 -7.36 -13.29 -14.42
C ASP A 201 -7.91 -11.91 -14.01
N ALA A 202 -7.24 -10.84 -14.46
CA ALA A 202 -7.60 -9.45 -14.20
C ALA A 202 -7.76 -9.14 -12.69
N GLY A 203 -6.82 -9.66 -11.89
CA GLY A 203 -6.78 -9.43 -10.44
C GLY A 203 -7.84 -10.20 -9.66
N ALA A 204 -8.57 -11.15 -10.26
CA ALA A 204 -9.56 -11.95 -9.54
C ALA A 204 -8.89 -12.90 -8.52
N THR A 205 -7.75 -13.49 -8.88
CA THR A 205 -6.92 -14.29 -7.98
C THR A 205 -5.45 -13.92 -8.14
N PHE A 206 -4.66 -14.14 -7.08
CA PHE A 206 -3.22 -13.91 -7.10
C PHE A 206 -2.49 -15.15 -6.57
N ALA A 207 -1.37 -15.49 -7.21
CA ALA A 207 -0.45 -16.52 -6.77
C ALA A 207 0.96 -15.93 -6.59
N ARG A 208 1.72 -16.48 -5.64
CA ARG A 208 3.12 -16.09 -5.43
C ARG A 208 3.97 -16.57 -6.61
N VAL A 209 4.84 -15.69 -7.12
CA VAL A 209 5.87 -16.04 -8.10
C VAL A 209 6.98 -16.81 -7.39
N SER A 210 7.23 -18.03 -7.84
CA SER A 210 8.24 -18.93 -7.25
C SER A 210 9.65 -18.33 -7.34
N GLY A 211 10.47 -18.58 -6.32
CA GLY A 211 11.89 -18.16 -6.30
C GLY A 211 12.15 -16.69 -5.98
N VAL A 212 11.13 -15.84 -5.86
CA VAL A 212 11.30 -14.42 -5.48
C VAL A 212 11.12 -14.25 -3.97
N ASP A 213 12.20 -14.01 -3.24
CA ASP A 213 12.17 -13.89 -1.77
C ASP A 213 11.49 -12.60 -1.32
N GLU A 214 11.85 -11.48 -1.94
CA GLU A 214 11.32 -10.13 -1.68
C GLU A 214 11.18 -9.38 -3.00
N ALA A 215 10.15 -8.55 -3.16
CA ALA A 215 10.02 -7.64 -4.30
C ALA A 215 9.42 -6.30 -3.86
N ASP A 216 10.06 -5.20 -4.25
CA ASP A 216 9.57 -3.86 -3.90
C ASP A 216 8.56 -3.34 -4.93
N THR A 217 8.98 -3.32 -6.20
CA THR A 217 8.26 -2.76 -7.35
C THR A 217 8.60 -3.55 -8.60
N ILE A 218 7.73 -3.47 -9.61
CA ILE A 218 7.84 -4.18 -10.88
C ILE A 218 7.63 -3.18 -12.03
N GLY A 219 8.37 -3.35 -13.12
CA GLY A 219 8.28 -2.52 -14.31
C GLY A 219 8.37 -3.35 -15.58
N PHE A 220 7.76 -2.85 -16.65
CA PHE A 220 7.75 -3.48 -17.96
C PHE A 220 8.68 -2.73 -18.92
N GLY A 221 9.35 -3.45 -19.81
CA GLY A 221 10.14 -2.92 -20.91
C GLY A 221 9.90 -3.68 -22.20
N LYS A 222 10.64 -3.32 -23.24
CA LYS A 222 10.56 -4.02 -24.54
C LYS A 222 10.86 -5.51 -24.38
N ALA A 223 10.15 -6.34 -25.15
CA ALA A 223 10.43 -7.77 -25.25
C ALA A 223 11.85 -8.05 -25.76
N ALA A 224 12.42 -9.19 -25.36
CA ALA A 224 13.68 -9.67 -25.93
C ALA A 224 13.55 -9.92 -27.44
N PRO A 225 14.64 -9.84 -28.23
CA PRO A 225 14.59 -10.19 -29.64
C PRO A 225 14.01 -11.59 -29.86
N GLY A 226 12.94 -11.69 -30.67
CA GLY A 226 12.23 -12.95 -30.93
C GLY A 226 11.21 -13.37 -29.86
N ALA A 227 11.13 -12.66 -28.73
CA ALA A 227 10.09 -12.89 -27.72
C ALA A 227 8.87 -12.00 -27.97
N THR A 228 7.70 -12.50 -27.58
CA THR A 228 6.43 -11.75 -27.63
C THR A 228 6.10 -11.08 -26.30
N TYR A 229 6.51 -11.68 -25.18
CA TYR A 229 6.28 -11.14 -23.85
C TYR A 229 7.32 -10.09 -23.47
N GLN A 230 6.89 -9.05 -22.78
CA GLN A 230 7.73 -7.93 -22.34
C GLN A 230 8.81 -8.38 -21.35
N ALA A 231 9.94 -7.68 -21.33
CA ALA A 231 10.90 -7.86 -20.26
C ALA A 231 10.33 -7.26 -18.96
N LEU A 232 10.45 -8.00 -17.85
CA LEU A 232 10.10 -7.54 -16.52
C LEU A 232 11.35 -7.08 -15.78
N TYR A 233 11.21 -6.04 -14.96
CA TYR A 233 12.28 -5.48 -14.15
C TYR A 233 11.81 -5.28 -12.71
N THR A 234 12.60 -5.71 -11.73
CA THR A 234 12.24 -5.61 -10.31
C THR A 234 13.43 -5.25 -9.42
N SER A 235 13.18 -4.47 -8.37
CA SER A 235 14.09 -4.33 -7.22
C SER A 235 13.69 -5.39 -6.19
N ALA A 236 14.52 -6.40 -6.00
CA ALA A 236 14.12 -7.63 -5.33
C ALA A 236 15.28 -8.29 -4.57
N ARG A 237 14.94 -9.29 -3.74
CA ARG A 237 15.86 -10.33 -3.30
C ARG A 237 15.44 -11.65 -3.94
N ILE A 238 16.36 -12.29 -4.67
CA ILE A 238 16.13 -13.56 -5.38
C ILE A 238 17.34 -14.45 -5.12
N GLY A 239 17.12 -15.68 -4.66
CA GLY A 239 18.20 -16.59 -4.29
C GLY A 239 19.08 -16.03 -3.18
N GLY A 240 18.50 -15.28 -2.24
CA GLY A 240 19.25 -14.64 -1.14
C GLY A 240 20.05 -13.39 -1.52
N VAL A 241 20.09 -13.00 -2.81
CA VAL A 241 20.86 -11.85 -3.28
C VAL A 241 19.94 -10.66 -3.55
N ARG A 242 20.22 -9.52 -2.93
CA ARG A 242 19.50 -8.26 -3.18
C ARG A 242 20.06 -7.56 -4.42
N GLY A 243 19.19 -7.07 -5.29
CA GLY A 243 19.62 -6.38 -6.51
C GLY A 243 18.47 -5.96 -7.42
N ILE A 244 18.85 -5.57 -8.63
CA ILE A 244 17.94 -5.30 -9.74
C ILE A 244 17.95 -6.52 -10.63
N PHE A 245 16.77 -7.06 -10.91
CA PHE A 245 16.59 -8.27 -11.68
C PHE A 245 15.75 -8.03 -12.92
N ARG A 246 16.06 -8.77 -13.99
CA ARG A 246 15.29 -8.84 -15.22
C ARG A 246 14.77 -10.25 -15.47
N SER A 247 13.55 -10.36 -15.96
CA SER A 247 13.00 -11.60 -16.53
C SER A 247 12.58 -11.37 -17.98
N THR A 248 12.76 -12.38 -18.84
CA THR A 248 12.32 -12.38 -20.24
C THR A 248 11.29 -13.49 -20.53
N ASP A 249 10.77 -14.13 -19.48
CA ASP A 249 9.89 -15.30 -19.53
C ASP A 249 8.72 -15.18 -18.54
N ALA A 250 8.15 -13.97 -18.45
CA ALA A 250 7.01 -13.64 -17.59
C ALA A 250 7.21 -13.91 -16.08
N GLY A 251 8.46 -13.84 -15.63
CA GLY A 251 8.84 -14.00 -14.23
C GLY A 251 9.13 -15.44 -13.80
N ALA A 252 9.24 -16.37 -14.76
CA ALA A 252 9.61 -17.75 -14.47
C ALA A 252 11.08 -17.87 -14.05
N THR A 253 11.97 -17.11 -14.67
CA THR A 253 13.39 -16.99 -14.29
C THR A 253 13.82 -15.53 -14.21
N TRP A 254 14.86 -15.27 -13.42
CA TRP A 254 15.36 -13.92 -13.14
C TRP A 254 16.89 -13.87 -13.22
N GLU A 255 17.40 -12.86 -13.91
CA GLU A 255 18.81 -12.54 -14.02
C GLU A 255 19.11 -11.25 -13.26
N ARG A 256 20.12 -11.25 -12.39
CA ARG A 256 20.60 -10.02 -11.73
C ARG A 256 21.34 -9.17 -12.76
N ILE A 257 20.90 -7.92 -12.96
CA ILE A 257 21.45 -7.01 -13.98
C ILE A 257 22.30 -5.87 -13.40
N ASN A 258 22.34 -5.75 -12.07
CA ASN A 258 23.33 -4.93 -11.37
C ASN A 258 24.43 -5.82 -10.76
N ASP A 259 25.51 -5.20 -10.29
CA ASP A 259 26.60 -5.89 -9.58
C ASP A 259 26.84 -5.27 -8.19
N ASP A 260 27.83 -5.79 -7.47
CA ASP A 260 28.13 -5.35 -6.10
C ASP A 260 28.80 -3.99 -6.02
N ALA A 261 29.40 -3.50 -7.10
CA ALA A 261 29.88 -2.12 -7.20
C ALA A 261 28.73 -1.13 -7.49
N HIS A 262 27.60 -1.62 -8.00
CA HIS A 262 26.47 -0.82 -8.47
C HIS A 262 25.17 -1.16 -7.73
N GLN A 263 25.10 -0.88 -6.43
CA GLN A 263 23.90 -1.14 -5.60
C GLN A 263 23.06 0.11 -5.28
N TRP A 264 23.66 1.30 -5.31
CA TRP A 264 23.00 2.61 -5.12
C TRP A 264 22.20 2.82 -3.80
N GLY A 265 22.47 2.03 -2.76
CA GLY A 265 21.78 2.17 -1.48
C GLY A 265 20.35 1.64 -1.55
N ARG A 266 19.36 2.47 -1.18
CA ARG A 266 17.95 2.04 -1.22
C ARG A 266 17.34 2.29 -2.60
N THR A 267 17.04 1.20 -3.30
CA THR A 267 16.29 1.16 -4.56
C THR A 267 14.84 0.73 -4.34
N GLY A 268 14.08 0.58 -5.42
CA GLY A 268 12.74 -0.01 -5.39
C GLY A 268 11.62 0.99 -5.14
N ALA A 269 11.91 2.29 -5.11
CA ALA A 269 10.87 3.31 -5.03
C ALA A 269 10.01 3.35 -6.30
N ALA A 270 10.62 3.09 -7.45
CA ALA A 270 10.02 2.95 -8.77
C ALA A 270 11.06 2.33 -9.71
N ILE A 271 10.62 1.50 -10.64
CA ILE A 271 11.44 0.87 -11.68
C ILE A 271 10.62 0.73 -12.96
N THR A 272 11.23 0.96 -14.12
CA THR A 272 10.58 0.72 -15.42
C THR A 272 11.61 0.36 -16.48
N GLY A 273 11.24 -0.51 -17.42
CA GLY A 273 12.01 -0.69 -18.63
C GLY A 273 11.68 0.38 -19.67
N ASP A 274 12.49 0.48 -20.73
CA ASP A 274 12.12 1.26 -21.92
C ASP A 274 11.27 0.37 -22.87
N PRO A 275 10.05 0.78 -23.26
CA PRO A 275 9.22 0.01 -24.19
C PRO A 275 9.80 -0.07 -25.62
N ARG A 276 10.82 0.74 -25.96
CA ARG A 276 11.42 0.84 -27.29
C ARG A 276 12.82 0.22 -27.39
N VAL A 277 13.52 0.08 -26.26
CA VAL A 277 14.89 -0.42 -26.19
C VAL A 277 14.95 -1.63 -25.26
N PHE A 278 15.18 -2.83 -25.82
CA PHE A 278 15.34 -4.04 -25.02
C PHE A 278 16.57 -3.90 -24.13
N GLY A 279 16.45 -4.34 -22.88
CA GLY A 279 17.54 -4.32 -21.92
C GLY A 279 17.62 -3.04 -21.11
N ARG A 280 17.12 -1.91 -21.62
CA ARG A 280 17.15 -0.64 -20.90
C ARG A 280 16.23 -0.65 -19.68
N VAL A 281 16.78 -0.27 -18.54
CA VAL A 281 16.05 -0.09 -17.27
C VAL A 281 16.32 1.29 -16.68
N TYR A 282 15.31 1.88 -16.05
CA TYR A 282 15.41 3.07 -15.21
C TYR A 282 15.05 2.70 -13.79
N VAL A 283 15.94 2.99 -12.85
CA VAL A 283 15.83 2.64 -11.43
C VAL A 283 15.90 3.91 -10.61
N SER A 284 14.83 4.20 -9.87
CA SER A 284 14.87 5.28 -8.88
C SER A 284 15.64 4.84 -7.63
N THR A 285 16.31 5.81 -7.02
CA THR A 285 17.08 5.62 -5.79
C THR A 285 16.62 6.59 -4.73
N ASN A 286 16.86 6.27 -3.46
CA ASN A 286 16.69 7.23 -2.38
C ASN A 286 18.00 8.01 -2.16
N GLY A 287 18.13 9.17 -2.82
CA GLY A 287 19.24 10.11 -2.62
C GLY A 287 20.35 10.09 -3.68
N ARG A 288 20.25 9.28 -4.74
CA ARG A 288 21.21 9.25 -5.86
C ARG A 288 20.57 9.51 -7.24
N GLY A 289 19.37 10.07 -7.27
CA GLY A 289 18.63 10.35 -8.51
C GLY A 289 18.07 9.09 -9.18
N VAL A 290 17.94 9.15 -10.51
CA VAL A 290 17.52 8.02 -11.35
C VAL A 290 18.73 7.49 -12.09
N VAL A 291 18.98 6.20 -11.96
CA VAL A 291 20.03 5.49 -12.70
C VAL A 291 19.39 4.77 -13.87
N TYR A 292 20.06 4.73 -15.02
CA TYR A 292 19.66 3.87 -16.12
C TYR A 292 20.81 2.91 -16.49
N GLY A 293 20.46 1.76 -17.04
CA GLY A 293 21.41 0.76 -17.51
C GLY A 293 20.94 0.13 -18.81
N ASP A 294 21.89 -0.27 -19.64
CA ASP A 294 21.68 -0.96 -20.91
C ASP A 294 22.40 -2.32 -20.89
N VAL A 295 22.00 -3.23 -21.78
CA VAL A 295 22.76 -4.47 -22.01
C VAL A 295 24.08 -4.10 -22.69
N SER A 296 25.20 -4.43 -22.06
CA SER A 296 26.51 -4.23 -22.67
C SER A 296 26.66 -5.11 -23.92
N SER A 297 27.01 -4.50 -25.05
CA SER A 297 27.55 -5.24 -26.20
C SER A 297 28.93 -5.75 -25.79
N LYS A 298 29.03 -7.03 -25.46
CA LYS A 298 30.33 -7.70 -25.45
C LYS A 298 30.90 -7.74 -26.87
#